data_AF-A0A172ZF25-F1
#
_entry.id   AF-A0A172ZF25-F1
#
_cell.length_a   1.000
_cell.length_b   1.000
_cell.length_c   1.000
_cell.angle_alpha   90.00
_cell.angle_beta   90.00
_cell.angle_gamma   90.00
#
_symmetry.space_group_name_H-M   'P 1'
#
loop_
_entity.id
_entity.type
_entity.pdbx_description
1 polymer ?
#
loop_
_entity_poly.entity_id
_entity_poly.type
_entity_poly.pdbx_seq_one_letter_code
_entity_poly.pdbx_strand_id
1 'polypeptide(L)'
;MKNLLVTGYRAHELNIFGQKHEGIVYIQQAIRSKLIPLIEEGVEWVITPGQYGVDLWTCEVAIELKQQYPQLQVSILSAFANAEERWSDDKKEYYNEILKGIDFHGIVSNQPYQGIWQFKARDELLFRKTDGILLVYDEDAGEGSPRFFKEEALQRQQNEGYRYISISSEDIQTIADEQRMEEQFEENFEEKVTDSFEEI
;
A
#
# COMPACT_ATOMS: atom_id res chain seq x y z
N MET A 1 3.91 -1.85 -18.41
CA MET A 1 3.66 -2.70 -17.22
C MET A 1 2.18 -2.63 -16.94
N LYS A 2 1.50 -3.77 -16.88
CA LYS A 2 0.06 -3.87 -16.63
C LYS A 2 -0.25 -4.31 -15.19
N ASN A 3 0.54 -5.22 -14.64
CA ASN A 3 0.31 -5.80 -13.33
C ASN A 3 1.39 -5.34 -12.35
N LEU A 4 1.00 -4.59 -11.33
CA LEU A 4 1.90 -4.04 -10.32
C LEU A 4 1.67 -4.75 -8.98
N LEU A 5 2.71 -5.40 -8.46
CA LEU A 5 2.76 -5.82 -7.07
C LEU A 5 2.94 -4.59 -6.19
N VAL A 6 2.12 -4.42 -5.17
CA VAL A 6 2.34 -3.39 -4.15
C VAL A 6 2.30 -4.04 -2.80
N THR A 7 3.36 -3.82 -2.01
CA THR A 7 3.48 -4.38 -0.67
C THR A 7 4.48 -3.57 0.15
N GLY A 8 4.62 -3.90 1.43
CA GLY A 8 5.53 -3.23 2.34
C GLY A 8 5.33 -3.71 3.76
N TYR A 9 5.67 -2.85 4.71
CA TYR A 9 5.59 -3.19 6.12
C TYR A 9 4.19 -3.63 6.56
N ARG A 10 4.17 -4.61 7.46
CA ARG A 10 3.00 -4.88 8.30
C ARG A 10 2.87 -3.76 9.31
N ALA A 11 1.64 -3.43 9.72
CA ALA A 11 1.40 -2.26 10.56
C ALA A 11 2.23 -2.24 11.86
N HIS A 12 2.43 -3.40 12.51
CA HIS A 12 3.23 -3.50 13.73
C HIS A 12 4.73 -3.26 13.52
N GLU A 13 5.26 -3.47 12.31
CA GLU A 13 6.65 -3.16 11.97
C GLU A 13 6.88 -1.64 11.89
N LEU A 14 5.80 -0.87 11.67
CA LEU A 14 5.78 0.59 11.71
C LEU A 14 5.30 1.15 13.08
N ASN A 15 5.15 0.29 14.10
CA ASN A 15 4.53 0.65 15.38
C ASN A 15 3.09 1.21 15.26
N ILE A 16 2.36 0.84 14.20
CA ILE A 16 0.96 1.23 13.96
C ILE A 16 0.03 0.12 14.44
N PHE A 17 -0.75 0.40 15.48
CA PHE A 17 -1.63 -0.59 16.12
C PHE A 17 -3.12 -0.39 15.83
N GLY A 18 -3.52 0.73 15.23
CA GLY A 18 -4.92 1.03 14.91
C GLY A 18 -5.07 2.00 13.73
N GLN A 19 -6.27 2.04 13.15
CA GLN A 19 -6.57 2.82 11.93
C GLN A 19 -6.62 4.35 12.13
N LYS A 20 -6.65 4.81 13.38
CA LYS A 20 -6.62 6.25 13.71
C LYS A 20 -5.20 6.85 13.74
N HIS A 21 -4.20 6.06 13.39
CA HIS A 21 -2.82 6.52 13.43
C HIS A 21 -2.54 7.47 12.27
N GLU A 22 -2.14 8.71 12.57
CA GLU A 22 -1.92 9.79 11.58
C GLU A 22 -0.92 9.38 10.48
N GLY A 23 0.10 8.60 10.84
CA GLY A 23 1.07 8.02 9.90
C GLY A 23 0.47 7.26 8.71
N ILE A 24 -0.74 6.70 8.86
CA ILE A 24 -1.41 5.96 7.78
C ILE A 24 -1.73 6.89 6.61
N VAL A 25 -2.18 8.13 6.89
CA VAL A 25 -2.54 9.11 5.86
C VAL A 25 -1.33 9.41 4.98
N TYR A 26 -0.18 9.69 5.58
CA TYR A 26 1.05 9.99 4.82
C TYR A 26 1.54 8.80 4.00
N ILE A 27 1.42 7.58 4.52
CA ILE A 27 1.74 6.36 3.76
C ILE A 27 0.79 6.21 2.57
N GLN A 28 -0.51 6.42 2.75
CA GLN A 28 -1.50 6.36 1.68
C GLN A 28 -1.24 7.43 0.62
N GLN A 29 -0.86 8.64 1.01
CA GLN A 29 -0.50 9.70 0.07
C GLN A 29 0.76 9.36 -0.72
N ALA A 30 1.79 8.78 -0.07
CA ALA A 30 2.98 8.28 -0.75
C ALA A 30 2.66 7.18 -1.76
N ILE A 31 1.80 6.23 -1.39
CA ILE A 31 1.32 5.20 -2.31
C ILE A 31 0.55 5.83 -3.48
N ARG A 32 -0.35 6.77 -3.21
CA ARG A 32 -1.15 7.47 -4.22
C ARG A 32 -0.26 8.21 -5.21
N SER A 33 0.73 8.98 -4.73
CA SER A 33 1.61 9.79 -5.57
C SER A 33 2.46 8.95 -6.52
N LYS A 34 2.83 7.71 -6.12
CA LYS A 34 3.49 6.76 -7.02
C LYS A 34 2.50 6.00 -7.91
N LEU A 35 1.30 5.65 -7.44
CA LEU A 35 0.33 4.89 -8.22
C LEU A 35 -0.23 5.68 -9.41
N ILE A 36 -0.58 6.96 -9.22
CA ILE A 36 -1.17 7.81 -10.27
C ILE A 36 -0.35 7.78 -11.58
N PRO A 37 0.94 8.15 -11.59
CA PRO A 37 1.72 8.13 -12.84
C PRO A 37 1.88 6.72 -13.39
N LEU A 38 1.93 5.68 -12.55
CA LEU A 38 2.02 4.29 -13.02
C LEU A 38 0.73 3.83 -13.70
N ILE A 39 -0.43 4.27 -13.20
CA ILE A 39 -1.73 4.02 -13.84
C ILE A 39 -1.81 4.74 -15.18
N GLU A 40 -1.34 5.99 -15.26
CA GLU A 40 -1.28 6.77 -16.49
C GLU A 40 -0.30 6.16 -17.51
N GLU A 41 0.77 5.50 -17.05
CA GLU A 41 1.70 4.70 -17.86
C GLU A 41 1.12 3.33 -18.29
N GLY A 42 -0.07 2.97 -17.81
CA GLY A 42 -0.81 1.77 -18.26
C GLY A 42 -0.86 0.61 -17.26
N VAL A 43 -0.63 0.83 -15.97
CA VAL A 43 -0.99 -0.14 -14.93
C VAL A 43 -2.50 -0.33 -14.90
N GLU A 44 -2.94 -1.58 -15.02
CA GLU A 44 -4.34 -2.02 -15.01
C GLU A 44 -4.68 -2.75 -13.70
N TRP A 45 -3.71 -3.45 -13.09
CA TRP A 45 -3.91 -4.23 -11.87
C TRP A 45 -2.95 -3.80 -10.77
N VAL A 46 -3.51 -3.47 -9.60
CA VAL A 46 -2.79 -3.38 -8.33
C VAL A 46 -3.02 -4.69 -7.56
N ILE A 47 -1.95 -5.40 -7.27
CA ILE A 47 -1.98 -6.74 -6.66
C ILE A 47 -1.26 -6.69 -5.33
N THR A 48 -1.91 -7.12 -4.25
CA THR A 48 -1.32 -7.15 -2.91
C THR A 48 -1.44 -8.53 -2.25
N PRO A 49 -0.54 -8.87 -1.30
CA PRO A 49 -0.69 -10.08 -0.50
C PRO A 49 -1.83 -10.07 0.54
N GLY A 50 -2.40 -8.89 0.82
CA GLY A 50 -3.56 -8.70 1.71
C GLY A 50 -3.25 -8.72 3.21
N GLN A 51 -2.02 -8.41 3.66
CA GLN A 51 -1.68 -8.34 5.07
C GLN A 51 -2.07 -7.00 5.73
N TYR A 52 -2.42 -7.03 7.00
CA TYR A 52 -2.72 -5.80 7.76
C TYR A 52 -1.49 -4.86 7.83
N GLY A 53 -1.61 -3.69 7.21
CA GLY A 53 -0.53 -2.73 6.98
C GLY A 53 -0.59 -2.19 5.55
N VAL A 54 0.59 -2.01 4.94
CA VAL A 54 0.74 -1.42 3.60
C VAL A 54 -0.15 -2.10 2.55
N ASP A 55 -0.30 -3.42 2.58
CA ASP A 55 -1.11 -4.13 1.58
C ASP A 55 -2.58 -3.67 1.60
N LEU A 56 -3.20 -3.52 2.79
CA LEU A 56 -4.59 -3.06 2.90
C LEU A 56 -4.72 -1.56 2.65
N TRP A 57 -3.77 -0.75 3.12
CA TRP A 57 -3.76 0.69 2.84
C TRP A 57 -3.61 0.98 1.35
N THR A 58 -2.85 0.15 0.63
CA THR A 58 -2.78 0.20 -0.83
C THR A 58 -4.13 -0.12 -1.45
N CYS A 59 -4.81 -1.17 -0.97
CA CYS A 59 -6.13 -1.53 -1.51
C CYS A 59 -7.11 -0.36 -1.36
N GLU A 60 -7.12 0.30 -0.21
CA GLU A 60 -7.94 1.49 0.03
C GLU A 60 -7.64 2.61 -0.97
N VAL A 61 -6.37 2.99 -1.12
CA VAL A 61 -5.95 4.01 -2.10
C VAL A 61 -6.34 3.62 -3.53
N ALA A 62 -6.10 2.37 -3.92
CA ALA A 62 -6.40 1.91 -5.26
C ALA A 62 -7.91 1.86 -5.52
N ILE A 63 -8.72 1.44 -4.54
CA ILE A 63 -10.19 1.45 -4.61
C ILE A 63 -10.71 2.88 -4.82
N GLU A 64 -10.17 3.87 -4.12
CA GLU A 64 -10.53 5.27 -4.31
C GLU A 64 -10.13 5.79 -5.69
N LEU A 65 -8.93 5.43 -6.16
CA LEU A 65 -8.44 5.82 -7.48
C LEU A 65 -9.32 5.26 -8.62
N LYS A 66 -10.08 4.18 -8.42
CA LYS A 66 -11.04 3.67 -9.42
C LYS A 66 -12.10 4.70 -9.81
N GLN A 67 -12.40 5.68 -8.95
CA GLN A 67 -13.34 6.76 -9.30
C GLN A 67 -12.82 7.62 -10.46
N GLN A 68 -11.50 7.80 -10.54
CA GLN A 68 -10.83 8.58 -11.60
C GLN A 68 -10.31 7.69 -12.72
N TYR A 69 -9.96 6.44 -12.41
CA TYR A 69 -9.42 5.44 -13.33
C TYR A 69 -10.28 4.16 -13.31
N PRO A 70 -11.47 4.15 -13.94
CA PRO A 70 -12.42 3.02 -13.85
C PRO A 70 -11.90 1.69 -14.41
N GLN A 71 -10.84 1.73 -15.22
CA GLN A 71 -10.14 0.56 -15.74
C GLN A 71 -9.21 -0.10 -14.71
N LEU A 72 -8.88 0.60 -13.62
CA LEU A 72 -8.03 0.07 -12.56
C LEU A 72 -8.75 -1.05 -11.82
N GLN A 73 -8.04 -2.15 -11.61
CA GLN A 73 -8.51 -3.31 -10.88
C GLN A 73 -7.60 -3.58 -9.68
N VAL A 74 -8.20 -4.01 -8.58
CA VAL A 74 -7.50 -4.28 -7.32
C VAL A 74 -7.68 -5.75 -6.97
N SER A 75 -6.58 -6.41 -6.61
CA SER A 75 -6.63 -7.81 -6.21
C SER A 75 -5.82 -8.09 -4.95
N ILE A 76 -6.32 -9.07 -4.20
CA ILE A 76 -5.63 -9.66 -3.06
C ILE A 76 -5.29 -11.10 -3.43
N LEU A 77 -4.04 -11.52 -3.22
CA LEU A 77 -3.60 -12.90 -3.33
C LEU A 77 -3.10 -13.40 -1.98
N SER A 78 -3.98 -14.06 -1.23
CA SER A 78 -3.67 -14.59 0.09
C SER A 78 -2.91 -15.92 0.01
N ALA A 79 -2.00 -16.16 0.95
CA ALA A 79 -1.21 -17.39 0.99
C ALA A 79 -2.03 -18.62 1.36
N PHE A 80 -3.03 -18.45 2.22
CA PHE A 80 -3.87 -19.52 2.76
C PHE A 80 -5.25 -18.98 3.16
N ALA A 81 -6.20 -19.89 3.40
CA ALA A 81 -7.56 -19.52 3.80
C ALA A 81 -7.64 -18.93 5.21
N ASN A 82 -8.55 -17.99 5.43
CA ASN A 82 -8.84 -17.32 6.71
C ASN A 82 -7.58 -16.67 7.35
N ALA A 83 -6.81 -15.92 6.56
CA ALA A 83 -5.57 -15.28 7.01
C ALA A 83 -5.80 -14.28 8.16
N GLU A 84 -7.00 -13.70 8.21
CA GLU A 84 -7.48 -12.73 9.18
C GLU A 84 -8.06 -13.35 10.46
N GLU A 85 -8.19 -14.69 10.55
CA GLU A 85 -8.90 -15.38 11.65
C GLU A 85 -8.38 -14.96 13.04
N ARG A 86 -7.08 -14.69 13.16
CA ARG A 86 -6.41 -14.30 14.41
C ARG A 86 -6.30 -12.78 14.63
N TRP A 87 -6.83 -11.97 13.72
CA TRP A 87 -6.85 -10.52 13.90
C TRP A 87 -7.93 -10.12 14.92
N SER A 88 -7.77 -8.93 15.51
CA SER A 88 -8.82 -8.33 16.34
C SER A 88 -10.06 -8.00 15.52
N ASP A 89 -11.21 -7.84 16.17
CA ASP A 89 -12.49 -7.59 15.49
C ASP A 89 -12.43 -6.33 14.63
N ASP A 90 -11.87 -5.22 15.14
CA ASP A 90 -11.67 -3.98 14.37
C ASP A 90 -10.87 -4.20 13.08
N LYS A 91 -9.86 -5.09 13.11
CA LYS A 91 -9.01 -5.39 11.95
C LYS A 91 -9.74 -6.27 10.95
N LYS A 92 -10.59 -7.19 11.42
CA LYS A 92 -11.44 -8.02 10.58
C LYS A 92 -12.53 -7.18 9.92
N GLU A 93 -13.15 -6.27 10.67
CA GLU A 93 -14.13 -5.33 10.14
C GLU A 93 -13.51 -4.49 9.02
N TYR A 94 -12.35 -3.87 9.28
CA TYR A 94 -11.62 -3.12 8.26
C TYR A 94 -11.29 -3.96 7.02
N TYR A 95 -10.79 -5.18 7.20
CA TYR A 95 -10.50 -6.09 6.09
C TYR A 95 -11.75 -6.42 5.27
N ASN A 96 -12.86 -6.73 5.93
CA ASN A 96 -14.12 -7.04 5.28
C ASN A 96 -14.71 -5.84 4.52
N GLU A 97 -14.51 -4.62 5.02
CA GLU A 97 -14.87 -3.41 4.28
C GLU A 97 -14.02 -3.25 3.01
N ILE A 98 -12.71 -3.45 3.11
CA ILE A 98 -11.81 -3.41 1.94
C ILE A 98 -12.21 -4.46 0.90
N LEU A 99 -12.55 -5.68 1.33
CA LEU A 99 -12.95 -6.77 0.41
C LEU A 99 -14.15 -6.41 -0.49
N LYS A 100 -15.02 -5.48 -0.08
CA LYS A 100 -16.16 -5.03 -0.91
C LYS A 100 -15.72 -4.28 -2.17
N GLY A 101 -14.53 -3.68 -2.16
CA GLY A 101 -13.97 -2.96 -3.31
C GLY A 101 -12.98 -3.77 -4.16
N ILE A 102 -12.64 -5.00 -3.74
CA ILE A 102 -11.67 -5.87 -4.42
C ILE A 102 -12.31 -6.54 -5.64
N ASP A 103 -11.65 -6.47 -6.79
CA ASP A 103 -12.13 -7.08 -8.05
C ASP A 103 -11.80 -8.58 -8.13
N PHE A 104 -10.70 -9.00 -7.49
CA PHE A 104 -10.32 -10.40 -7.44
C PHE A 104 -9.62 -10.76 -6.12
N HIS A 105 -10.15 -11.76 -5.41
CA HIS A 105 -9.51 -12.34 -4.23
C HIS A 105 -9.12 -13.79 -4.52
N GLY A 106 -7.82 -14.03 -4.65
CA GLY A 106 -7.25 -15.36 -4.84
C GLY A 106 -6.67 -15.92 -3.55
N ILE A 107 -6.78 -17.23 -3.36
CA ILE A 107 -6.15 -17.96 -2.27
C ILE A 107 -5.25 -19.04 -2.86
N VAL A 108 -3.96 -19.03 -2.53
CA VAL A 108 -2.98 -19.97 -3.10
C VAL A 108 -3.13 -21.38 -2.50
N SER A 109 -3.42 -21.45 -1.20
CA SER A 109 -3.75 -22.69 -0.50
C SER A 109 -5.15 -22.60 0.12
N ASN A 110 -6.09 -23.43 -0.33
CA ASN A 110 -7.42 -23.51 0.28
C ASN A 110 -7.43 -24.10 1.71
N GLN A 111 -6.28 -24.55 2.21
CA GLN A 111 -6.10 -24.97 3.60
C GLN A 111 -5.70 -23.78 4.50
N PRO A 112 -6.00 -23.80 5.81
CA PRO A 112 -5.45 -22.87 6.80
C PRO A 112 -3.92 -22.87 6.83
N TYR A 113 -3.32 -22.03 7.68
CA TYR A 113 -1.86 -21.99 7.82
C TYR A 113 -1.28 -23.36 8.20
N GLN A 114 -0.41 -23.89 7.35
CA GLN A 114 0.32 -25.15 7.53
C GLN A 114 1.84 -24.96 7.55
N GLY A 115 2.35 -23.81 7.08
CA GLY A 115 3.78 -23.51 7.18
C GLY A 115 4.26 -22.43 6.21
N ILE A 116 5.54 -22.07 6.35
CA ILE A 116 6.22 -21.01 5.59
C ILE A 116 6.14 -21.24 4.07
N TRP A 117 6.03 -22.49 3.63
CA TRP A 117 5.89 -22.85 2.22
C TRP A 117 4.68 -22.19 1.54
N GLN A 118 3.59 -21.90 2.27
CA GLN A 118 2.43 -21.20 1.71
C GLN A 118 2.75 -19.75 1.34
N PHE A 119 3.52 -19.06 2.19
CA PHE A 119 4.01 -17.71 1.88
C PHE A 119 4.95 -17.73 0.68
N LYS A 120 5.91 -18.66 0.65
CA LYS A 120 6.83 -18.81 -0.49
C LYS A 120 6.09 -19.08 -1.81
N ALA A 121 5.10 -19.97 -1.79
CA ALA A 121 4.29 -20.27 -2.96
C ALA A 121 3.47 -19.07 -3.45
N ARG A 122 2.93 -18.27 -2.52
CA ARG A 122 2.25 -17.01 -2.85
C ARG A 122 3.22 -16.00 -3.44
N ASP A 123 4.35 -15.78 -2.82
CA ASP A 123 5.31 -14.75 -3.24
C ASP A 123 5.87 -15.08 -4.63
N GLU A 124 6.20 -16.35 -4.89
CA GLU A 124 6.58 -16.82 -6.22
C GLU A 124 5.48 -16.58 -7.26
N LEU A 125 4.22 -16.83 -6.89
CA LEU A 125 3.09 -16.60 -7.79
C LEU A 125 2.89 -15.10 -8.05
N LEU A 126 3.05 -14.24 -7.05
CA LEU A 126 3.00 -12.78 -7.20
C LEU A 126 4.05 -12.32 -8.21
N PHE A 127 5.33 -12.62 -7.97
CA PHE A 127 6.41 -12.20 -8.86
C PHE A 127 6.26 -12.73 -10.29
N ARG A 128 5.69 -13.92 -10.47
CA ARG A 128 5.41 -14.48 -11.81
C ARG A 128 4.25 -13.79 -12.52
N LYS A 129 3.34 -13.15 -11.78
CA LYS A 129 2.09 -12.56 -12.31
C LYS A 129 2.15 -11.05 -12.48
N THR A 130 3.18 -10.41 -11.94
CA THR A 130 3.38 -8.95 -12.00
C THR A 130 4.56 -8.61 -12.90
N ASP A 131 4.58 -7.39 -13.44
CA ASP A 131 5.71 -6.90 -14.26
C ASP A 131 6.64 -5.98 -13.45
N GLY A 132 6.25 -5.63 -12.23
CA GLY A 132 7.03 -4.81 -11.33
C GLY A 132 6.47 -4.77 -9.92
N ILE A 133 7.22 -4.15 -9.02
CA ILE A 133 6.86 -3.93 -7.62
C ILE A 133 6.97 -2.45 -7.24
N LEU A 134 6.01 -1.97 -6.46
CA LEU A 134 6.11 -0.78 -5.64
C LEU A 134 6.22 -1.23 -4.18
N LEU A 135 7.39 -0.99 -3.57
CA LEU A 135 7.72 -1.48 -2.24
C LEU A 135 7.82 -0.33 -1.25
N VAL A 136 6.94 -0.31 -0.25
CA VAL A 136 7.07 0.60 0.91
C VAL A 136 8.02 -0.05 1.91
N TYR A 137 9.30 0.30 1.81
CA TYR A 137 10.36 -0.29 2.63
C TYR A 137 11.60 0.61 2.64
N ASP A 138 12.18 0.75 3.82
CA ASP A 138 13.42 1.47 4.06
C ASP A 138 14.39 0.56 4.83
N GLU A 139 15.50 0.19 4.20
CA GLU A 139 16.48 -0.70 4.82
C GLU A 139 17.31 0.00 5.90
N ASP A 140 17.48 1.31 5.79
CA ASP A 140 18.25 2.12 6.72
C ASP A 140 17.47 2.36 8.03
N ALA A 141 16.14 2.34 7.96
CA ALA A 141 15.24 2.44 9.11
C ALA A 141 15.14 1.14 9.94
N GLY A 142 15.57 0.01 9.38
CA GLY A 142 15.63 -1.28 10.07
C GLY A 142 15.20 -2.49 9.23
N GLU A 143 15.63 -3.68 9.65
CA GLU A 143 15.19 -4.93 9.03
C GLU A 143 13.70 -5.20 9.27
N GLY A 144 12.97 -5.48 8.18
CA GLY A 144 11.57 -5.86 8.23
C GLY A 144 11.26 -6.98 7.26
N SER A 145 10.06 -7.55 7.39
CA SER A 145 9.53 -8.57 6.48
C SER A 145 9.55 -8.18 4.98
N PRO A 146 9.47 -6.90 4.57
CA PRO A 146 9.59 -6.53 3.16
C PRO A 146 10.99 -6.75 2.56
N ARG A 147 12.02 -6.96 3.37
CA ARG A 147 13.39 -7.27 2.89
C ARG A 147 13.41 -8.43 1.91
N PHE A 148 12.62 -9.48 2.17
CA PHE A 148 12.54 -10.65 1.26
C PHE A 148 11.96 -10.29 -0.11
N PHE A 149 10.99 -9.38 -0.17
CA PHE A 149 10.46 -8.87 -1.44
C PHE A 149 11.48 -8.00 -2.16
N LYS A 150 12.24 -7.17 -1.44
CA LYS A 150 13.32 -6.36 -2.02
C LYS A 150 14.38 -7.24 -2.68
N GLU A 151 14.88 -8.25 -1.96
CA GLU A 151 15.93 -9.15 -2.45
C GLU A 151 15.51 -9.86 -3.74
N GLU A 152 14.32 -10.47 -3.75
CA GLU A 152 13.77 -11.16 -4.91
C GLU A 152 13.52 -10.20 -6.08
N ALA A 153 12.97 -9.01 -5.82
CA ALA A 153 12.71 -8.01 -6.85
C ALA A 153 13.99 -7.50 -7.52
N LEU A 154 15.05 -7.24 -6.75
CA LEU A 154 16.35 -6.81 -7.29
C LEU A 154 17.02 -7.93 -8.10
N GLN A 155 16.90 -9.18 -7.66
CA GLN A 155 17.38 -10.32 -8.42
C GLN A 155 16.65 -10.46 -9.77
N ARG A 156 15.32 -10.34 -9.78
CA ARG A 156 14.53 -10.38 -11.02
C ARG A 156 14.74 -9.17 -11.90
N GLN A 157 15.00 -8.00 -11.32
CA GLN A 157 15.34 -6.80 -12.09
C GLN A 157 16.61 -7.04 -12.92
N GLN A 158 17.64 -7.63 -12.32
CA GLN A 158 18.91 -7.92 -13.00
C GLN A 158 18.77 -9.00 -14.08
N ASN A 159 17.95 -10.03 -13.84
CA ASN A 159 17.85 -11.20 -14.71
C ASN A 159 16.80 -11.07 -15.81
N GLU A 160 15.69 -10.37 -15.53
CA GLU A 160 14.46 -10.40 -16.34
C GLU A 160 13.93 -8.99 -16.66
N GLY A 161 14.54 -7.94 -16.12
CA GLY A 161 14.08 -6.56 -16.31
C GLY A 161 12.83 -6.20 -15.48
N TYR A 162 12.54 -6.97 -14.42
CA TYR A 162 11.45 -6.70 -13.49
C TYR A 162 11.56 -5.28 -12.89
N ARG A 163 10.50 -4.47 -12.95
CA ARG A 163 10.56 -3.08 -12.50
C ARG A 163 10.54 -3.01 -10.98
N TYR A 164 11.53 -2.37 -10.38
CA TYR A 164 11.58 -2.10 -8.94
C TYR A 164 11.38 -0.61 -8.67
N ILE A 165 10.42 -0.29 -7.80
CA ILE A 165 10.07 1.06 -7.35
C ILE A 165 9.97 1.02 -5.84
N SER A 166 10.53 2.00 -5.14
CA SER A 166 10.50 2.09 -3.68
C SER A 166 9.77 3.35 -3.21
N ILE A 167 9.21 3.26 -2.01
CA ILE A 167 8.82 4.38 -1.16
C ILE A 167 9.61 4.21 0.14
N SER A 168 10.53 5.13 0.41
CA SER A 168 11.35 5.16 1.63
C SER A 168 10.67 5.95 2.75
N SER A 169 11.27 5.96 3.95
CA SER A 169 10.81 6.83 5.03
C SER A 169 10.97 8.31 4.69
N GLU A 170 12.00 8.65 3.91
CA GLU A 170 12.24 10.02 3.42
C GLU A 170 11.12 10.47 2.48
N ASP A 171 10.69 9.63 1.53
CA ASP A 171 9.55 9.94 0.64
C ASP A 171 8.28 10.26 1.46
N ILE A 172 8.01 9.47 2.50
CA ILE A 172 6.84 9.68 3.38
C ILE A 172 6.99 10.97 4.20
N GLN A 173 8.19 11.25 4.70
CA GLN A 173 8.46 12.45 5.49
C GLN A 173 8.32 13.72 4.64
N THR A 174 8.84 13.72 3.40
CA THR A 174 8.66 14.84 2.47
C THR A 174 7.18 15.14 2.24
N ILE A 175 6.36 14.13 1.99
CA ILE A 175 4.91 14.29 1.82
C ILE A 175 4.25 14.85 3.08
N ALA A 176 4.65 14.36 4.26
CA ALA A 176 4.11 14.86 5.53
C ALA A 176 4.46 16.33 5.76
N ASP A 177 5.67 16.74 5.41
CA ASP A 177 6.11 18.12 5.57
C ASP A 177 5.43 19.06 4.56
N GLU A 178 5.25 18.64 3.30
CA GLU A 178 4.52 19.38 2.29
C GLU A 178 3.06 19.62 2.71
N GLN A 179 2.36 18.59 3.17
CA GLN A 179 0.96 18.73 3.62
C GLN A 179 0.82 19.66 4.83
N ARG A 180 1.70 19.53 5.83
CA ARG A 180 1.68 20.44 6.99
C ARG A 180 1.94 21.88 6.59
N MET A 181 2.80 22.11 5.60
CA MET A 181 3.02 23.46 5.08
C MET A 181 1.76 23.99 4.38
N GLU A 182 1.11 23.18 3.54
CA GLU A 182 -0.14 23.55 2.86
C GLU A 182 -1.26 23.89 3.85
N GLU A 183 -1.49 23.05 4.86
CA GLU A 183 -2.47 23.29 5.94
C GLU A 183 -2.17 24.61 6.67
N GLN A 184 -0.90 24.86 7.03
CA GLN A 184 -0.50 26.11 7.65
C GLN A 184 -0.71 27.32 6.73
N PHE A 185 -0.49 27.19 5.42
CA PHE A 185 -0.74 28.27 4.48
C PHE A 185 -2.23 28.58 4.35
N GLU A 186 -3.09 27.57 4.34
CA GLU A 186 -4.54 27.72 4.28
C GLU A 186 -5.09 28.35 5.56
N GLU A 187 -4.69 27.88 6.75
CA GLU A 187 -5.09 28.47 8.03
C GLU A 187 -4.69 29.95 8.13
N ASN A 188 -3.45 30.29 7.77
CA ASN A 188 -2.96 31.67 7.76
C ASN A 188 -3.69 32.55 6.73
N PHE A 189 -4.21 31.96 5.65
CA PHE A 189 -4.99 32.68 4.65
C PHE A 189 -6.41 32.94 5.16
N GLU A 190 -7.06 31.94 5.75
CA GLU A 190 -8.40 32.08 6.34
C GLU A 190 -8.41 33.11 7.48
N GLU A 191 -7.42 33.07 8.39
CA GLU A 191 -7.32 34.01 9.52
C GLU A 191 -7.22 35.47 9.03
N LYS A 192 -6.38 35.73 8.02
CA LYS A 192 -6.25 37.06 7.40
C LYS A 192 -7.53 37.53 6.71
N VAL A 193 -8.28 36.60 6.12
CA VAL A 193 -9.56 36.93 5.48
C VAL A 193 -10.58 37.31 6.55
N THR A 194 -10.71 36.54 7.64
CA THR A 194 -11.62 36.87 8.75
C THR A 194 -11.32 38.21 9.42
N ASP A 195 -10.04 38.51 9.72
CA ASP A 195 -9.65 39.79 10.31
C ASP A 195 -10.02 40.99 9.41
N SER A 196 -9.90 40.83 8.08
CA SER A 196 -10.24 41.89 7.13
C SER A 196 -11.75 42.18 7.03
N PHE A 197 -12.61 41.26 7.47
CA PHE A 197 -14.06 41.44 7.52
C PHE A 197 -14.58 41.98 8.86
N GLU A 198 -13.81 41.82 9.96
CA GLU A 198 -14.16 42.42 11.26
C GLU A 198 -13.77 43.91 11.37
N GLU A 199 -12.89 44.41 10.50
CA GLU A 199 -12.48 45.82 10.45
C GLU A 199 -13.40 46.75 9.61
N ILE A 200 -14.55 46.26 9.10
CA ILE A 200 -15.56 47.02 8.32
C ILE A 200 -16.87 47.18 9.08
#